data_AF-A0A426XJ19-F1
#
_entry.id   AF-A0A426XJ19-F1
#
_cell.length_a   1.000
_cell.length_b   1.000
_cell.length_c   1.000
_cell.angle_alpha   90.00
_cell.angle_beta   90.00
_cell.angle_gamma   90.00
#
_symmetry.space_group_name_H-M   'P 1'
#
loop_
_entity.id
_entity.type
_entity.pdbx_description
1 polymer ?
#
loop_
_entity_poly.entity_id
_entity_poly.type
_entity_poly.pdbx_seq_one_letter_code
_entity_poly.pdbx_strand_id
1 'polypeptide(L)'
;MGKIPSRWKGTSHTIKVNGFGSARDSVGHGTHTASTAAGTVVQSARACSLGGCASSTVLKAIDDAVDDGVDVISISIGMSSAFQTDFLSDPIAIGAFHADQRGVMVVCSGGNDGPDPYTVVNSAPWILTVAASSIDRTFQSQIVLGNGSVLKVN
;
A
#
# COMPACT_ATOMS: atom_id res chain seq x y z
N MET A 1 3.16 -6.51 23.76
CA MET A 1 4.09 -6.72 22.62
C MET A 1 5.09 -7.78 23.01
N GLY A 2 5.22 -8.84 22.22
CA GLY A 2 6.23 -9.89 22.42
C GLY A 2 7.64 -9.38 22.06
N LYS A 3 8.67 -10.18 22.36
CA LYS A 3 10.03 -9.88 21.90
C LYS A 3 10.10 -9.94 20.38
N ILE A 4 10.94 -9.08 19.78
CA ILE A 4 11.24 -9.13 18.34
C ILE A 4 11.81 -10.54 18.02
N PRO A 5 11.32 -11.24 16.99
CA PRO A 5 11.82 -12.55 16.61
C PRO A 5 13.32 -12.53 16.30
N SER A 6 14.05 -13.58 16.66
CA SER A 6 15.50 -13.67 16.42
C SER A 6 15.90 -13.66 14.95
N ARG A 7 14.97 -14.01 14.04
CA ARG A 7 15.18 -13.96 12.58
C ARG A 7 15.10 -12.54 12.00
N TRP A 8 14.50 -11.59 12.74
CA TRP A 8 14.28 -10.23 12.27
C TRP A 8 15.59 -9.46 12.19
N LYS A 9 15.87 -8.83 11.05
CA LYS A 9 17.10 -8.04 10.82
C LYS A 9 16.84 -6.55 10.64
N GLY A 10 15.58 -6.15 10.52
CA GLY A 10 15.21 -4.76 10.27
C GLY A 10 15.56 -3.81 11.40
N THR A 11 15.83 -2.56 11.02
CA THR A 11 16.25 -1.49 11.94
C THR A 11 15.19 -0.40 12.05
N SER A 12 15.14 0.24 13.23
CA SER A 12 14.31 1.42 13.46
C SER A 12 15.12 2.68 13.16
N HIS A 13 14.77 3.40 12.10
CA HIS A 13 15.38 4.70 11.82
C HIS A 13 14.77 5.81 12.69
N THR A 14 15.54 6.30 13.65
CA THR A 14 15.18 7.48 14.46
C THR A 14 15.80 8.74 13.86
N ILE A 15 15.34 9.13 12.67
CA ILE A 15 15.80 10.40 12.09
C ILE A 15 15.09 11.54 12.81
N LYS A 16 15.84 12.32 13.62
CA LYS A 16 15.35 13.51 14.35
C LYS A 16 15.13 14.72 13.44
N VAL A 17 14.55 14.55 12.26
CA VAL A 17 14.01 15.66 11.48
C VAL A 17 12.49 15.63 11.54
N ASN A 18 11.91 16.68 12.12
CA ASN A 18 10.48 16.96 12.02
C ASN A 18 10.16 17.31 10.55
N GLY A 19 9.98 16.30 9.68
CA GLY A 19 9.69 16.54 8.27
C GLY A 19 9.93 15.35 7.32
N PHE A 20 9.78 15.64 6.01
CA PHE A 20 9.74 14.76 4.83
C PHE A 20 10.86 13.72 4.64
N GLY A 21 11.85 13.65 5.55
CA GLY A 21 12.94 12.66 5.54
C GLY A 21 12.82 11.58 6.63
N SER A 22 11.69 11.50 7.34
CA SER A 22 11.45 10.47 8.36
C SER A 22 10.41 9.44 7.90
N ALA A 23 10.37 8.28 8.55
CA ALA A 23 9.36 7.24 8.33
C ALA A 23 7.94 7.67 8.78
N ARG A 24 7.78 8.86 9.39
CA ARG A 24 6.48 9.34 9.87
C ARG A 24 5.54 9.63 8.70
N ASP A 25 4.39 8.96 8.70
CA ASP A 25 3.30 9.21 7.76
C ASP A 25 2.59 10.54 8.09
N SER A 26 2.66 11.48 7.14
CA SER A 26 2.00 12.80 7.24
C SER A 26 0.74 12.91 6.37
N VAL A 27 0.43 11.87 5.59
CA VAL A 27 -0.71 11.82 4.66
C VAL A 27 -1.83 10.96 5.24
N GLY A 28 -1.48 9.87 5.91
CA GLY A 28 -2.40 8.96 6.58
C GLY A 28 -2.68 7.66 5.82
N HIS A 29 -2.37 7.59 4.53
CA HIS A 29 -2.63 6.40 3.70
C HIS A 29 -1.88 5.16 4.22
N GLY A 30 -0.59 5.33 4.56
CA GLY A 30 0.23 4.24 5.09
C GLY A 30 -0.28 3.77 6.46
N THR A 31 -0.65 4.71 7.32
CA THR A 31 -1.22 4.41 8.64
C THR A 31 -2.53 3.64 8.55
N HIS A 32 -3.45 4.05 7.66
CA HIS A 32 -4.73 3.38 7.42
C HIS A 32 -4.54 1.96 6.88
N THR A 33 -3.64 1.78 5.91
CA THR A 33 -3.37 0.47 5.30
C THR A 33 -2.69 -0.47 6.28
N ALA A 34 -1.68 0.01 7.02
CA ALA A 34 -0.95 -0.79 8.01
C ALA A 34 -1.84 -1.22 9.18
N SER A 35 -2.72 -0.34 9.67
CA SER A 35 -3.66 -0.68 10.74
C SER A 35 -4.70 -1.70 10.28
N THR A 36 -5.13 -1.65 9.01
CA THR A 36 -6.04 -2.64 8.41
C THR A 36 -5.39 -4.00 8.24
N ALA A 37 -4.13 -4.04 7.79
CA ALA A 37 -3.43 -5.29 7.50
C ALA A 37 -3.06 -6.07 8.77
N ALA A 38 -2.53 -5.40 9.80
CA ALA A 38 -2.02 -6.08 10.99
C ALA A 38 -2.26 -5.33 12.31
N GLY A 39 -2.71 -4.08 12.29
CA GLY A 39 -3.00 -3.31 13.52
C GLY A 39 -1.78 -3.06 14.41
N THR A 40 -0.56 -3.21 13.88
CA THR A 40 0.70 -3.10 14.64
C THR A 40 1.68 -2.13 13.96
N VAL A 41 2.66 -1.66 14.73
CA VAL A 41 3.72 -0.77 14.21
C VAL A 41 4.61 -1.55 13.26
N VAL A 42 4.71 -1.08 12.02
CA VAL A 42 5.67 -1.57 11.03
C VAL A 42 6.79 -0.53 10.93
N GLN A 43 8.04 -0.98 11.09
CA GLN A 43 9.21 -0.12 10.97
C GLN A 43 9.59 0.03 9.48
N SER A 44 10.12 1.19 9.10
CA SER A 44 10.73 1.44 7.78
C SER A 44 9.84 1.19 6.55
N ALA A 45 8.53 1.42 6.66
CA ALA A 45 7.54 1.15 5.61
C ALA A 45 7.18 2.36 4.70
N ARG A 46 8.02 3.41 4.63
CA ARG A 46 7.71 4.62 3.86
C ARG A 46 8.41 4.60 2.50
N ALA A 47 7.68 4.22 1.45
CA ALA A 47 8.15 4.34 0.06
C ALA A 47 7.64 5.58 -0.68
N CYS A 48 6.65 6.29 -0.12
CA CYS A 48 5.96 7.39 -0.77
C CYS A 48 6.05 8.70 0.02
N SER A 49 5.97 9.81 -0.71
CA SER A 49 5.90 11.17 -0.18
C SER A 49 4.71 11.91 -0.77
N LEU A 50 4.51 13.18 -0.39
CA LEU A 50 3.49 14.03 -1.03
C LEU A 50 3.70 14.17 -2.55
N GLY A 51 4.95 14.05 -3.03
CA GLY A 51 5.29 14.10 -4.45
C GLY A 51 5.12 12.77 -5.20
N GLY A 52 4.54 11.75 -4.56
CA GLY A 52 4.39 10.41 -5.11
C GLY A 52 5.43 9.41 -4.61
N CYS A 53 5.51 8.27 -5.30
CA CYS A 53 6.35 7.13 -4.95
C CYS A 53 7.40 6.96 -6.06
N ALA A 54 8.66 7.28 -5.77
CA ALA A 54 9.73 7.11 -6.75
C ALA A 54 10.03 5.61 -6.94
N SER A 55 10.17 5.17 -8.19
CA SER A 55 10.41 3.76 -8.54
C SER A 55 11.61 3.16 -7.81
N SER A 56 12.70 3.93 -7.67
CA SER A 56 13.90 3.50 -6.94
C SER A 56 13.65 3.31 -5.44
N THR A 57 12.83 4.18 -4.83
CA THR A 57 12.46 4.05 -3.41
C THR A 57 11.57 2.84 -3.18
N VAL A 58 10.65 2.56 -4.10
CA VAL A 58 9.78 1.36 -4.02
C VAL A 58 10.61 0.08 -4.14
N LEU A 59 11.49 -0.01 -5.15
CA LEU A 59 12.39 -1.16 -5.31
C LEU A 59 13.27 -1.37 -4.09
N LYS A 60 13.89 -0.30 -3.59
CA LYS A 60 14.72 -0.37 -2.38
C LYS A 60 13.91 -0.85 -1.16
N ALA A 61 12.69 -0.33 -0.98
CA ALA A 61 11.85 -0.71 0.14
C ALA A 61 11.45 -2.20 0.09
N ILE A 62 11.20 -2.76 -1.10
CA ILE A 62 10.91 -4.18 -1.25
C ILE A 62 12.15 -5.03 -0.94
N ASP A 63 13.31 -4.66 -1.49
CA ASP A 63 14.58 -5.39 -1.27
C ASP A 63 14.99 -5.38 0.21
N ASP A 64 14.96 -4.20 0.85
CA ASP A 64 15.24 -4.05 2.28
C ASP A 64 14.23 -4.87 3.12
N ALA A 65 12.94 -4.86 2.78
CA ALA A 65 11.92 -5.64 3.52
C ALA A 65 12.17 -7.15 3.43
N VAL A 66 12.52 -7.65 2.25
CA VAL A 66 12.88 -9.06 2.03
C VAL A 66 14.12 -9.42 2.86
N ASP A 67 15.15 -8.57 2.85
CA ASP A 67 16.38 -8.78 3.62
C ASP A 67 16.16 -8.72 5.14
N ASP A 68 15.24 -7.86 5.59
CA ASP A 68 14.82 -7.72 6.99
C ASP A 68 14.07 -8.95 7.52
N GLY A 69 13.59 -9.81 6.60
CA GLY A 69 12.94 -11.08 6.91
C GLY A 69 11.44 -10.95 7.16
N VAL A 70 10.75 -10.07 6.42
CA VAL A 70 9.28 -10.03 6.38
C VAL A 70 8.72 -11.33 5.79
N ASP A 71 7.51 -11.71 6.19
CA ASP A 71 6.81 -12.88 5.63
C ASP A 71 5.90 -12.51 4.44
N VAL A 72 5.34 -11.31 4.46
CA VAL A 72 4.41 -10.78 3.45
C VAL A 72 4.66 -9.29 3.29
N ILE A 73 4.55 -8.79 2.05
CA ILE A 73 4.61 -7.37 1.74
C ILE A 73 3.24 -6.92 1.23
N SER A 74 2.70 -5.85 1.82
CA SER A 74 1.44 -5.22 1.39
C SER A 74 1.73 -3.88 0.73
N ILE A 75 1.31 -3.73 -0.53
CA ILE A 75 1.60 -2.57 -1.37
C ILE A 75 0.28 -1.99 -1.89
N SER A 76 -0.16 -0.87 -1.30
CA SER A 76 -1.37 -0.13 -1.75
C SER A 76 -1.01 1.05 -2.64
N ILE A 77 -0.12 0.82 -3.60
CA ILE A 77 0.28 1.78 -4.63
C ILE A 77 0.38 1.04 -5.99
N GLY A 78 0.31 1.80 -7.06
CA GLY A 78 0.42 1.29 -8.43
C GLY A 78 0.52 2.45 -9.41
N MET A 79 0.97 2.15 -10.62
CA MET A 79 0.92 3.12 -11.71
C MET A 79 -0.54 3.27 -12.18
N SER A 80 -0.90 4.43 -12.75
CA SER A 80 -2.21 4.54 -13.40
C SER A 80 -2.27 3.60 -14.61
N SER A 81 -3.46 3.06 -14.86
CA SER A 81 -3.78 2.21 -16.01
C SER A 81 -3.34 2.81 -17.34
N ALA A 82 -3.41 4.14 -17.50
CA ALA A 82 -2.98 4.86 -18.70
C ALA A 82 -1.46 4.82 -18.96
N PHE A 83 -0.66 4.50 -17.94
CA PHE A 83 0.80 4.50 -18.03
C PHE A 83 1.42 3.13 -17.78
N GLN A 84 0.63 2.06 -17.70
CA GLN A 84 1.15 0.71 -17.44
C GLN A 84 2.29 0.35 -18.39
N THR A 85 3.36 -0.15 -17.79
CA THR A 85 4.54 -0.66 -18.49
C THR A 85 4.54 -2.18 -18.48
N ASP A 86 5.36 -2.77 -19.34
CA ASP A 86 5.67 -4.20 -19.25
C ASP A 86 6.31 -4.54 -17.88
N PHE A 87 6.19 -5.81 -17.46
CA PHE A 87 6.68 -6.29 -16.17
C PHE A 87 8.19 -6.08 -15.99
N LEU A 88 8.96 -6.07 -17.08
CA LEU A 88 10.41 -5.82 -17.05
C LEU A 88 10.78 -4.36 -16.81
N SER A 89 9.82 -3.45 -16.83
CA SER A 89 10.01 -2.01 -16.57
C SER A 89 9.19 -1.50 -15.37
N ASP A 90 8.28 -2.31 -14.84
CA ASP A 90 7.51 -1.98 -13.65
C ASP A 90 8.33 -2.29 -12.36
N PRO A 91 8.67 -1.29 -11.54
CA PRO A 91 9.43 -1.49 -10.31
C PRO A 91 8.71 -2.38 -9.28
N ILE A 92 7.37 -2.37 -9.25
CA ILE A 92 6.60 -3.23 -8.34
C ILE A 92 6.69 -4.66 -8.84
N ALA A 93 6.54 -4.90 -10.15
CA ALA A 93 6.65 -6.23 -10.73
C ALA A 93 8.05 -6.84 -10.51
N ILE A 94 9.12 -6.07 -10.79
CA ILE A 94 10.50 -6.50 -10.58
C ILE A 94 10.78 -6.80 -9.10
N GLY A 95 10.41 -5.88 -8.20
CA GLY A 95 10.62 -6.08 -6.77
C GLY A 95 9.82 -7.28 -6.23
N ALA A 96 8.58 -7.44 -6.68
CA ALA A 96 7.75 -8.57 -6.29
C ALA A 96 8.30 -9.91 -6.80
N PHE A 97 8.91 -9.94 -7.98
CA PHE A 97 9.56 -11.14 -8.49
C PHE A 97 10.75 -11.55 -7.61
N HIS A 98 11.58 -10.57 -7.18
CA HIS A 98 12.68 -10.84 -6.26
C HIS A 98 12.17 -11.32 -4.89
N ALA A 99 11.07 -10.76 -4.39
CA ALA A 99 10.43 -11.21 -3.15
C ALA A 99 9.91 -12.65 -3.25
N ASP A 100 9.22 -12.98 -4.35
CA ASP A 100 8.69 -14.32 -4.63
C ASP A 100 9.81 -15.38 -4.66
N GLN A 101 10.95 -15.06 -5.30
CA GLN A 101 12.14 -15.93 -5.32
C GLN A 101 12.70 -16.24 -3.91
N ARG A 102 12.39 -15.40 -2.91
CA ARG A 102 12.78 -15.62 -1.51
C ARG A 102 11.63 -16.12 -0.64
N GLY A 103 10.51 -16.51 -1.24
CA GLY A 103 9.33 -17.03 -0.55
C GLY A 103 8.51 -15.96 0.18
N VAL A 104 8.64 -14.69 -0.20
CA VAL A 104 7.88 -13.58 0.37
C VAL A 104 6.77 -13.19 -0.59
N MET A 105 5.52 -13.39 -0.18
CA MET A 105 4.35 -13.03 -0.99
C MET A 105 4.16 -11.51 -1.02
N VAL A 106 3.85 -10.97 -2.21
CA VAL A 106 3.50 -9.55 -2.39
C VAL A 106 2.03 -9.42 -2.76
N VAL A 107 1.31 -8.61 -1.98
CA VAL A 107 -0.10 -8.30 -2.17
C VAL A 107 -0.24 -6.86 -2.64
N CYS A 108 -0.91 -6.64 -3.78
CA CYS A 108 -1.10 -5.31 -4.36
C CYS A 108 -2.58 -5.01 -4.62
N SER A 109 -2.95 -3.72 -4.62
CA SER A 109 -4.27 -3.28 -5.10
C SER A 109 -4.36 -3.35 -6.63
N GLY A 110 -5.55 -3.63 -7.16
CA GLY A 110 -5.83 -3.65 -8.60
C GLY A 110 -6.00 -2.27 -9.25
N GLY A 111 -5.85 -1.18 -8.48
CA GLY A 111 -6.05 0.20 -8.95
C GLY A 111 -7.49 0.70 -8.81
N ASN A 112 -7.67 2.00 -9.04
CA ASN A 112 -8.94 2.72 -8.88
C ASN A 112 -9.43 3.37 -10.19
N ASP A 113 -8.84 3.00 -11.33
CA ASP A 113 -9.12 3.63 -12.63
C ASP A 113 -10.31 3.00 -13.38
N GLY A 114 -11.01 2.06 -12.75
CA GLY A 114 -12.23 1.46 -13.30
C GLY A 114 -13.37 2.48 -13.51
N PRO A 115 -14.50 2.06 -14.10
CA PRO A 115 -14.95 0.67 -14.25
C PRO A 115 -14.65 0.06 -15.63
N ASP A 116 -14.02 0.78 -16.55
CA ASP A 116 -13.80 0.32 -17.92
C ASP A 116 -12.87 -0.91 -17.97
N PRO A 117 -13.03 -1.82 -18.96
CA PRO A 117 -12.11 -2.93 -19.16
C PRO A 117 -10.65 -2.46 -19.32
N TYR A 118 -9.70 -3.34 -18.97
CA TYR A 118 -8.25 -3.10 -19.07
C TYR A 118 -7.69 -1.99 -18.16
N THR A 119 -8.37 -1.70 -17.05
CA THR A 119 -7.94 -0.70 -16.05
C THR A 119 -7.21 -1.29 -14.83
N VAL A 120 -7.12 -2.62 -14.72
CA VAL A 120 -6.44 -3.31 -13.60
C VAL A 120 -4.93 -3.15 -13.70
N VAL A 121 -4.29 -2.69 -12.62
CA VAL A 121 -2.83 -2.53 -12.49
C VAL A 121 -2.25 -3.60 -11.55
N ASN A 122 -0.91 -3.67 -11.43
CA ASN A 122 -0.20 -4.64 -10.59
C ASN A 122 -0.56 -6.10 -10.94
N SER A 123 -0.68 -6.42 -12.23
CA SER A 123 -1.22 -7.69 -12.75
C SER A 123 -0.16 -8.77 -13.01
N ALA A 124 1.07 -8.60 -12.50
CA ALA A 124 2.12 -9.59 -12.68
C ALA A 124 1.71 -10.93 -12.03
N PRO A 125 1.97 -12.09 -12.65
CA PRO A 125 1.44 -13.38 -12.17
C PRO A 125 1.89 -13.80 -10.76
N TRP A 126 3.02 -13.27 -10.29
CA TRP A 126 3.58 -13.51 -8.95
C TRP A 126 3.08 -12.50 -7.88
N ILE A 127 2.18 -11.59 -8.26
CA ILE A 127 1.54 -10.64 -7.35
C ILE A 127 0.12 -11.11 -7.06
N LEU A 128 -0.28 -11.07 -5.78
CA LEU A 128 -1.70 -11.20 -5.42
C LEU A 128 -2.39 -9.85 -5.61
N THR A 129 -3.05 -9.67 -6.75
CA THR A 129 -3.79 -8.44 -7.10
C THR A 129 -5.21 -8.46 -6.54
N VAL A 130 -5.58 -7.44 -5.75
CA VAL A 130 -6.85 -7.39 -4.99
C VAL A 130 -7.77 -6.29 -5.50
N ALA A 131 -9.02 -6.63 -5.83
CA ALA A 131 -10.08 -5.69 -6.18
C ALA A 131 -10.82 -5.14 -4.94
N ALA A 132 -11.50 -4.01 -5.09
CA ALA A 132 -12.33 -3.42 -4.04
C ALA A 132 -13.81 -3.83 -4.21
N SER A 133 -14.48 -4.09 -3.09
CA SER A 133 -15.93 -4.33 -3.05
C SER A 133 -16.55 -3.65 -1.82
N SER A 134 -17.86 -3.47 -1.85
CA SER A 134 -18.62 -2.97 -0.69
C SER A 134 -18.88 -4.10 0.31
N ILE A 135 -19.10 -3.72 1.57
CA ILE A 135 -19.61 -4.59 2.63
C ILE A 135 -21.09 -4.26 2.91
N ASP A 136 -21.72 -5.05 3.77
CA ASP A 136 -23.12 -4.87 4.18
C ASP A 136 -23.40 -3.55 4.94
N ARG A 137 -22.36 -2.93 5.50
CA ARG A 137 -22.45 -1.63 6.17
C ARG A 137 -22.50 -0.48 5.17
N THR A 138 -23.58 0.29 5.21
CA THR A 138 -23.73 1.55 4.48
C THR A 138 -23.69 2.74 5.43
N PHE A 139 -22.89 3.76 5.09
CA PHE A 139 -22.88 5.02 5.82
C PHE A 139 -23.88 5.98 5.16
N GLN A 140 -24.82 6.51 5.94
CA GLN A 140 -25.85 7.43 5.47
C GLN A 140 -25.72 8.78 6.15
N SER A 141 -25.68 9.84 5.34
CA SER A 141 -25.77 11.22 5.81
C SER A 141 -27.19 11.74 5.64
N GLN A 142 -27.76 12.32 6.70
CA GLN A 142 -29.08 12.93 6.66
C GLN A 142 -28.96 14.42 6.37
N ILE A 143 -29.64 14.88 5.33
CA ILE A 143 -29.71 16.29 4.96
C ILE A 143 -31.13 16.78 5.25
N VAL A 144 -31.27 17.72 6.16
CA VAL A 144 -32.55 18.39 6.46
C VAL A 144 -32.68 19.61 5.55
N LEU A 145 -33.71 19.61 4.70
CA LEU A 145 -34.00 20.69 3.77
C LEU A 145 -34.80 21.82 4.45
N GLY A 146 -34.82 23.02 3.86
CA GLY A 146 -35.52 24.18 4.41
C GLY A 146 -37.04 24.03 4.55
N ASN A 147 -37.64 23.05 3.87
CA ASN A 147 -39.06 22.69 4.01
C ASN A 147 -39.30 21.59 5.08
N GLY A 148 -38.28 21.21 5.85
CA GLY A 148 -38.35 20.16 6.88
C GLY A 148 -38.23 18.73 6.36
N SER A 149 -38.13 18.52 5.04
CA SER A 149 -37.93 17.19 4.46
C SER A 149 -36.51 16.68 4.73
N VAL A 150 -36.36 15.38 4.97
CA VAL A 150 -35.06 14.74 5.21
C VAL A 150 -34.68 13.88 4.01
N LEU A 151 -33.55 14.21 3.39
CA LEU A 151 -32.91 13.39 2.35
C LEU A 151 -31.86 12.51 3.01
N LYS A 152 -31.90 11.20 2.75
CA LYS A 152 -30.81 10.28 3.11
C LYS A 152 -29.90 10.12 1.90
N VAL A 153 -28.64 10.46 2.05
CA VAL A 153 -27.62 10.33 1.01
C VAL A 153 -26.63 9.26 1.46
N ASN A 154 -26.35 8.31 0.57
CA ASN A 154 -25.28 7.32 0.71
C ASN A 154 -23.98 7.89 0.12
#